data_AF-A0A8T4Q3W5-F1
#
_entry.id   AF-A0A8T4Q3W5-F1
#
_cell.length_a   1.000
_cell.length_b   1.000
_cell.length_c   1.000
_cell.angle_alpha   90.00
_cell.angle_beta   90.00
_cell.angle_gamma   90.00
#
_symmetry.space_group_name_H-M   'P 1'
#
loop_
_entity.id
_entity.type
_entity.pdbx_description
1 polymer ?
#
loop_
_entity_poly.entity_id
_entity_poly.type
_entity_poly.pdbx_seq_one_letter_code
_entity_poly.pdbx_strand_id
1 'polypeptide(L)'
;MKTTYLLALLLLAILLIGCAKQPIKTTDKTSAKKTCAELNGFKCQQNENCPGNLLQASDSGNCCNLKCQATTSEIPRFDFGNYNDNLGSLQ
;
A
#
# COMPACT_ATOMS: atom_id res chain seq x y z
N MET A 1 20.04 -43.09 -21.12
CA MET A 1 19.12 -42.21 -21.87
C MET A 1 17.66 -42.28 -21.43
N LYS A 2 17.21 -43.24 -20.60
CA LYS A 2 15.79 -43.36 -20.16
C LYS A 2 15.44 -42.53 -18.91
N THR A 3 16.41 -42.24 -18.04
CA THR A 3 16.23 -41.52 -16.76
C THR A 3 15.96 -40.03 -16.94
N THR A 4 16.51 -39.40 -17.98
CA THR A 4 16.30 -37.98 -18.28
C THR A 4 14.87 -37.68 -18.70
N TYR A 5 14.24 -38.59 -19.46
CA TYR A 5 12.82 -38.46 -19.82
C TYR A 5 11.90 -38.62 -18.62
N LEU A 6 12.26 -39.48 -17.66
CA LEU A 6 11.46 -39.69 -16.45
C LEU A 6 11.45 -38.43 -15.56
N LEU A 7 12.62 -37.78 -15.37
CA LEU A 7 12.68 -36.49 -14.68
C LEU A 7 11.95 -35.38 -15.44
N ALA A 8 12.08 -35.33 -16.78
CA ALA A 8 11.40 -34.33 -17.61
C ALA A 8 9.87 -34.49 -17.56
N LEU A 9 9.36 -35.72 -17.59
CA LEU A 9 7.94 -36.04 -17.43
C LEU A 9 7.42 -35.66 -16.04
N LEU A 10 8.21 -35.87 -14.98
CA LEU A 10 7.83 -35.45 -13.62
C LEU A 10 7.70 -33.92 -13.51
N LEU A 11 8.65 -33.16 -14.08
CA LEU A 11 8.63 -31.69 -14.04
C LEU A 11 7.46 -31.10 -14.83
N LEU A 12 7.14 -31.67 -16.00
CA LEU A 12 5.97 -31.28 -16.81
C LEU A 12 4.65 -31.54 -16.08
N ALA A 13 4.54 -32.63 -15.31
CA ALA A 13 3.35 -32.93 -14.53
C ALA A 13 3.11 -31.91 -13.39
N ILE A 14 4.17 -31.42 -12.73
CA ILE A 14 4.06 -30.43 -11.64
C ILE A 14 3.54 -29.08 -12.15
N LEU A 15 3.93 -28.68 -13.37
CA LEU A 15 3.44 -27.45 -14.03
C LEU A 15 1.95 -27.49 -14.40
N LEU A 16 1.37 -28.68 -14.61
CA LEU A 16 -0.05 -28.86 -14.97
C LEU A 16 -1.00 -28.90 -13.77
N ILE A 17 -0.51 -29.15 -12.55
CA ILE A 17 -1.34 -29.28 -11.34
C ILE A 17 -1.59 -27.90 -10.67
N GLY A 18 -0.89 -26.85 -11.10
CA GLY A 18 -0.86 -25.55 -10.43
C GLY A 18 -1.88 -24.50 -10.92
N CYS A 19 -3.18 -24.80 -10.90
CA CYS A 19 -4.24 -23.76 -10.98
C CYS A 19 -5.43 -24.06 -10.06
N ALA A 20 -5.19 -24.66 -8.89
CA ALA A 20 -6.16 -24.58 -7.81
C ALA A 20 -6.06 -23.19 -7.17
N LYS A 21 -6.80 -22.20 -7.70
CA LYS A 21 -7.24 -21.06 -6.89
C LYS A 21 -8.04 -21.65 -5.74
N GLN A 22 -7.38 -21.83 -4.60
CA GLN A 22 -8.05 -22.18 -3.37
C GLN A 22 -9.18 -21.14 -3.17
N PRO A 23 -10.43 -21.55 -2.94
CA PRO A 23 -11.39 -20.60 -2.41
C PRO A 23 -10.82 -20.15 -1.08
N ILE A 24 -10.48 -18.86 -0.97
CA ILE A 24 -10.06 -18.25 0.28
C ILE A 24 -11.21 -18.49 1.25
N LYS A 25 -11.07 -19.50 2.11
CA LYS A 25 -12.03 -19.76 3.17
C LYS A 25 -11.76 -18.73 4.25
N THR A 26 -12.20 -17.49 4.01
CA THR A 26 -12.40 -16.52 5.09
C THR A 26 -13.51 -17.10 5.96
N THR A 27 -13.12 -17.89 6.96
CA THR A 27 -13.88 -18.04 8.20
C THR A 27 -13.88 -16.68 8.89
N ASP A 28 -14.67 -15.74 8.35
CA ASP A 28 -15.07 -14.56 9.06
C ASP A 28 -16.13 -15.03 10.04
N LYS A 29 -15.71 -15.25 11.30
CA LYS A 29 -16.65 -15.06 12.40
C LYS A 29 -17.27 -13.71 12.13
N THR A 30 -18.57 -13.69 11.79
CA THR A 30 -19.43 -12.52 11.68
C THR A 30 -19.42 -11.76 13.01
N SER A 31 -18.30 -11.11 13.32
CA SER A 31 -18.21 -10.05 14.29
C SER A 31 -18.56 -8.83 13.47
N ALA A 32 -19.81 -8.39 13.54
CA ALA A 32 -20.39 -7.25 12.83
C ALA A 32 -19.27 -6.25 12.45
N LYS A 33 -18.84 -6.33 11.19
CA LYS A 33 -17.58 -5.76 10.78
C LYS A 33 -17.72 -4.24 10.90
N LYS A 34 -16.94 -3.64 11.79
CA LYS A 34 -17.08 -2.23 12.16
C LYS A 34 -16.72 -1.33 10.98
N THR A 35 -17.36 -0.18 10.89
CA THR A 35 -16.97 0.87 9.97
C THR A 35 -15.64 1.49 10.39
N CYS A 36 -14.96 2.16 9.46
CA CYS A 36 -13.69 2.81 9.73
C CYS A 36 -13.81 3.83 10.88
N ALA A 37 -14.93 4.54 10.94
CA ALA A 37 -15.23 5.48 12.02
C ALA A 37 -15.38 4.79 13.39
N GLU A 38 -16.06 3.64 13.43
CA GLU A 38 -16.20 2.84 14.66
C GLU A 38 -14.89 2.20 15.14
N LEU A 39 -13.91 2.09 14.25
CA LEU A 39 -12.54 1.65 14.57
C LEU A 39 -11.62 2.82 14.97
N ASN A 40 -12.16 4.05 15.12
CA ASN A 40 -11.39 5.27 15.35
C ASN A 40 -10.32 5.51 14.26
N GLY A 41 -10.63 5.11 13.02
CA GLY A 41 -9.74 5.25 11.87
C GLY A 41 -10.09 6.41 10.95
N PHE A 42 -9.14 6.75 10.07
CA PHE A 42 -9.23 7.77 9.05
C PHE A 42 -9.26 7.09 7.67
N LYS A 43 -10.23 7.46 6.83
CA LYS A 43 -10.29 6.96 5.44
C LYS A 43 -9.29 7.75 4.59
N CYS A 44 -8.28 7.09 4.07
CA CYS A 44 -7.31 7.72 3.18
C CYS A 44 -7.83 7.76 1.74
N GLN A 45 -7.64 8.91 1.10
CA GLN A 45 -7.84 9.07 -0.35
C GLN A 45 -6.75 8.34 -1.13
N GLN A 46 -6.94 8.19 -2.44
CA GLN A 46 -6.01 7.46 -3.31
C GLN A 46 -4.60 8.10 -3.38
N ASN A 47 -4.52 9.42 -3.15
CA ASN A 47 -3.29 10.21 -3.11
C ASN A 47 -2.77 10.45 -1.69
N GLU A 48 -3.21 9.66 -0.72
CA GLU A 48 -2.78 9.75 0.66
C GLU A 48 -2.17 8.42 1.11
N ASN A 49 -1.10 8.50 1.88
CA ASN A 49 -0.46 7.38 2.53
C ASN A 49 -0.97 7.24 3.97
N CYS A 50 -1.13 5.99 4.42
CA CYS A 50 -1.35 5.66 5.82
C CYS A 50 0.01 5.52 6.51
N PRO A 51 0.42 6.44 7.40
CA PRO A 51 1.69 6.31 8.13
C PRO A 51 1.65 5.22 9.22
N GLY A 52 0.48 4.65 9.48
CA GLY A 52 0.25 3.63 10.49
C GLY A 52 -0.20 2.30 9.91
N ASN A 53 -1.06 1.61 10.66
CA ASN A 53 -1.61 0.32 10.28
C ASN A 53 -2.95 0.50 9.55
N LEU A 54 -3.11 -0.27 8.48
CA LEU A 54 -4.40 -0.42 7.81
C LEU A 54 -5.33 -1.25 8.68
N LEU A 55 -6.53 -0.72 8.92
CA LEU A 55 -7.60 -1.33 9.68
C LEU A 55 -8.60 -1.98 8.72
N GLN A 56 -9.04 -3.18 9.07
CA GLN A 56 -10.04 -3.89 8.28
C GLN A 56 -11.45 -3.37 8.61
N ALA A 57 -11.90 -2.36 7.87
CA ALA A 57 -13.25 -1.81 7.99
C ALA A 57 -14.24 -2.48 7.03
N SER A 58 -15.54 -2.38 7.29
CA SER A 58 -16.60 -2.83 6.36
C SER A 58 -16.79 -1.93 5.16
N ASP A 59 -16.61 -0.63 5.37
CA ASP A 59 -17.02 0.44 4.46
C ASP A 59 -15.84 1.06 3.69
N SER A 60 -14.61 0.65 3.99
CA SER A 60 -13.41 1.13 3.30
C SER A 60 -12.25 0.13 3.37
N GLY A 61 -11.57 -0.07 2.24
CA GLY A 61 -10.30 -0.80 2.16
C GLY A 61 -9.09 0.02 2.61
N ASN A 62 -9.23 1.35 2.74
CA ASN A 62 -8.15 2.29 3.07
C ASN A 62 -8.38 2.97 4.42
N CYS A 63 -8.84 2.20 5.42
CA CYS A 63 -8.98 2.72 6.77
C CYS A 63 -7.63 2.70 7.49
N CYS A 64 -7.15 3.84 7.98
CA CYS A 64 -5.88 3.98 8.68
C CYS A 64 -6.11 4.28 10.16
N ASN A 65 -5.34 3.69 11.07
CA ASN A 65 -5.43 4.02 12.50
C ASN A 65 -4.86 5.40 12.87
N LEU A 66 -4.13 6.03 11.94
CA LEU A 66 -3.57 7.37 12.07
C LEU A 66 -4.12 8.27 10.96
N LYS A 67 -3.98 9.58 11.15
CA LYS A 67 -4.37 10.56 10.13
C LYS A 67 -3.55 10.34 8.87
N CYS A 68 -4.24 10.25 7.73
CA CYS A 68 -3.63 10.09 6.43
C CYS A 68 -2.73 11.29 6.09
N GLN A 69 -1.63 11.02 5.41
CA GLN A 69 -0.69 12.03 4.96
C GLN A 69 -0.76 12.10 3.44
N ALA A 70 -0.78 13.31 2.87
CA ALA A 70 -0.65 13.44 1.43
C ALA A 70 0.63 12.73 0.98
N THR A 71 0.57 11.98 -0.12
CA THR A 71 1.80 11.57 -0.82
C THR A 71 2.34 12.81 -1.51
N THR A 72 2.98 13.64 -0.70
CA THR A 72 3.75 14.81 -1.07
C THR A 72 4.86 14.34 -2.03
N SER A 73 4.55 14.31 -3.33
CA SER A 73 5.54 14.60 -4.37
C SER A 73 5.74 16.13 -4.42
N GLU A 74 5.79 16.79 -3.26
CA GLU A 74 6.24 18.17 -3.20
C GLU A 74 7.75 18.02 -3.25
N ILE A 75 8.32 18.40 -4.39
CA ILE A 75 9.67 18.94 -4.41
C ILE A 75 9.73 19.85 -3.18
N PRO A 76 10.58 19.58 -2.16
CA PRO A 76 10.69 20.49 -1.04
C PRO A 76 10.95 21.84 -1.69
N ARG A 77 10.05 22.80 -1.47
CA ARG A 77 10.29 24.18 -1.87
C ARG A 77 11.56 24.56 -1.12
N PHE A 78 12.70 24.44 -1.79
CA PHE A 78 13.96 24.97 -1.34
C PHE A 78 13.70 26.47 -1.24
N ASP A 79 13.53 26.93 -0.01
CA ASP A 79 13.61 28.34 0.30
C ASP A 79 15.05 28.75 -0.01
N PHE A 80 15.29 29.17 -1.25
CA PHE A 80 16.47 29.96 -1.56
C PHE A 80 16.23 31.31 -0.89
N GLY A 81 16.60 31.40 0.40
CA GLY A 81 16.69 32.67 1.09
C GLY A 81 17.43 33.63 0.18
N ASN A 82 16.73 34.67 -0.27
CA ASN A 82 17.29 35.64 -1.19
C ASN A 82 18.32 36.47 -0.42
N TYR A 83 19.58 36.13 -0.66
CA TYR A 83 20.75 36.81 -0.12
C TYR A 83 21.00 38.09 -0.94
N ASN A 84 20.98 39.24 -0.24
CA ASN A 84 21.67 40.51 -0.51
C ASN A 84 20.97 41.60 -1.34
N ASP A 85 20.15 42.43 -0.70
CA ASP A 85 19.91 43.82 -1.15
C ASP A 85 20.97 44.76 -0.53
N ASN A 86 22.21 44.69 -1.00
CA ASN A 86 23.14 45.82 -0.87
C ASN A 86 23.07 46.66 -2.14
N LEU A 87 21.93 47.33 -2.35
CA LEU A 87 21.75 48.29 -3.43
C LEU A 87 22.11 49.70 -2.91
N GLY A 88 23.39 50.03 -3.06
CA GLY A 88 23.98 51.36 -3.17
C GLY A 88 23.29 52.54 -2.50
N SER A 89 23.81 52.96 -1.35
CA SER A 89 23.88 54.40 -1.04
C SER A 89 25.23 54.94 -1.50
N LEU A 90 25.28 55.46 -2.73
CA LEU A 90 26.32 56.39 -3.13
C LEU A 90 25.72 57.47 -4.03
N GLN A 91 25.90 58.71 -3.56
CA GLN A 91 25.62 60.04 -4.15
C GLN A 91 24.26 60.67 -3.82
#